data_AF-X1K3H5-F1
#
_entry.id   AF-X1K3H5-F1
#
_cell.length_a   1.000
_cell.length_b   1.000
_cell.length_c   1.000
_cell.angle_alpha   90.00
_cell.angle_beta   90.00
_cell.angle_gamma   90.00
#
_symmetry.space_group_name_H-M   'P 1'
#
loop_
_entity.id
_entity.type
_entity.pdbx_description
1 polymer ?
#
loop_
_entity_poly.entity_id
_entity_poly.type
_entity_poly.pdbx_seq_one_letter_code
_entity_poly.pdbx_strand_id
1 'polypeptide(L)'
;MSKKKVYIIIAFVFILAFFAGNLVYPQFLKLPHFPQIPFKLGLDLQGGSHLVYEADLSSVEKAECSSAMQGLRDVIERRVNLFGVQEPIVQTQEARGHYRLIVELAGIIDPAEAIKMIGQTPFLEFKEPKENYQEILSNNQKAIEKGEGEIEDPYQATALTG
;
A
#
# COMPACT_ATOMS: atom_id res chain seq x y z
N MET A 1 -32.98 -50.96 25.56
CA MET A 1 -32.81 -49.49 25.81
C MET A 1 -34.12 -48.95 26.37
N SER A 2 -34.12 -48.21 27.48
CA SER A 2 -35.38 -47.68 28.04
C SER A 2 -36.01 -46.68 27.07
N LYS A 3 -37.33 -46.75 26.85
CA LYS A 3 -38.08 -45.82 25.97
C LYS A 3 -37.73 -44.35 26.27
N LYS A 4 -37.49 -44.01 27.54
CA LYS A 4 -37.05 -42.67 27.99
C LYS A 4 -35.70 -42.23 27.39
N LYS A 5 -34.73 -43.15 27.27
CA LYS A 5 -33.41 -42.85 26.67
C LYS A 5 -33.53 -42.57 25.17
N VAL A 6 -34.42 -43.26 24.48
CA VAL A 6 -34.67 -43.05 23.04
C VAL A 6 -35.26 -41.66 22.80
N TYR A 7 -36.25 -41.24 23.60
CA TYR A 7 -36.82 -39.89 23.47
C TYR A 7 -35.80 -38.78 23.75
N ILE A 8 -34.90 -38.96 24.72
CA ILE A 8 -33.83 -37.98 25.01
C ILE A 8 -32.87 -37.84 23.82
N ILE A 9 -32.48 -38.95 23.19
CA ILE A 9 -31.59 -38.93 22.03
C ILE A 9 -32.27 -38.24 20.85
N ILE A 10 -33.54 -38.54 20.59
CA ILE A 10 -34.30 -37.90 19.50
C ILE A 10 -34.40 -36.39 19.74
N ALA A 11 -34.73 -35.96 20.96
CA ALA A 11 -34.79 -34.54 21.31
C ALA A 11 -33.44 -33.86 21.11
N PHE A 12 -32.34 -34.51 21.51
CA PHE A 12 -31.00 -33.99 21.30
C PHE A 12 -30.66 -33.84 19.81
N VAL A 13 -30.99 -34.83 18.98
CA VAL A 13 -30.78 -34.76 17.52
C VAL A 13 -31.56 -33.61 16.90
N PHE A 14 -32.81 -33.38 17.32
CA PHE A 14 -33.61 -32.26 16.84
C PHE A 14 -33.04 -30.91 17.28
N ILE A 15 -32.58 -30.79 18.52
CA ILE A 15 -31.91 -29.59 19.02
C ILE A 15 -30.64 -29.32 18.20
N LEU A 16 -29.82 -30.35 18.00
CA LEU A 16 -28.57 -30.24 17.24
C LEU A 16 -28.83 -29.86 15.78
N ALA A 17 -29.86 -30.45 15.15
CA ALA A 17 -30.29 -30.09 13.80
C ALA A 17 -30.80 -28.64 13.71
N PHE A 18 -31.53 -28.16 14.74
CA PHE A 18 -32.00 -26.78 14.80
C PHE A 18 -30.84 -25.77 14.91
N PHE A 19 -29.84 -26.07 15.76
CA PHE A 19 -28.65 -25.23 15.88
C PHE A 19 -27.77 -25.28 14.63
N ALA A 20 -27.56 -26.47 14.04
CA ALA A 20 -26.81 -26.62 12.80
C ALA A 20 -27.49 -25.90 11.61
N GLY A 21 -28.81 -26.00 11.51
CA GLY A 21 -29.59 -25.28 10.50
C GLY A 21 -29.44 -23.76 10.64
N ASN A 22 -29.48 -23.24 11.87
CA ASN A 22 -29.25 -21.81 12.12
C ASN A 22 -27.81 -21.35 11.85
N LEU A 23 -26.82 -22.25 11.93
CA LEU A 23 -25.43 -21.93 11.58
C LEU A 23 -25.24 -21.73 10.07
N VAL A 24 -25.91 -22.55 9.24
CA VAL A 24 -25.82 -22.46 7.77
C VAL A 24 -26.78 -21.40 7.20
N TYR A 25 -27.97 -21.28 7.79
CA TYR A 25 -29.01 -20.32 7.40
C TYR A 25 -29.48 -19.54 8.63
N PRO A 26 -28.80 -18.45 9.02
CA PRO A 26 -29.12 -17.67 10.21
C PRO A 26 -30.40 -16.83 10.00
N GLN A 27 -31.56 -17.48 10.07
CA GLN A 27 -32.86 -16.81 9.97
C GLN A 27 -33.41 -16.39 11.35
N PHE A 28 -33.03 -17.10 12.44
CA PHE A 28 -33.55 -16.84 13.79
C PHE A 28 -32.47 -16.39 14.79
N LEU A 29 -31.22 -16.88 14.68
CA LEU A 29 -30.09 -16.43 15.51
C LEU A 29 -29.21 -15.42 14.74
N LYS A 30 -29.15 -14.17 15.20
CA LYS A 30 -28.16 -13.18 14.72
C LYS A 30 -26.79 -13.51 15.33
N LEU A 31 -26.07 -14.45 14.73
CA LEU A 31 -24.70 -14.75 15.11
C LEU A 31 -23.78 -13.55 14.79
N PRO A 32 -22.75 -13.26 15.61
CA PRO A 32 -21.77 -12.23 15.29
C PRO A 32 -21.06 -12.60 13.97
N HIS A 33 -20.90 -11.61 13.09
CA HIS A 33 -20.15 -11.80 11.85
C HIS A 33 -18.67 -12.02 12.21
N PHE A 34 -18.09 -13.10 11.70
CA PHE A 34 -16.64 -13.26 11.76
C PHE A 34 -15.98 -12.17 10.90
N PRO A 35 -14.91 -11.52 11.38
CA PRO A 35 -14.19 -10.53 10.59
C PRO A 35 -13.62 -11.21 9.34
N GLN A 36 -14.05 -10.74 8.16
CA GLN A 36 -13.46 -11.15 6.89
C GLN A 36 -12.16 -10.35 6.70
N ILE A 37 -11.03 -10.93 7.12
CA ILE A 37 -9.72 -10.31 6.91
C ILE A 37 -9.33 -10.54 5.44
N PRO A 38 -9.15 -9.50 4.62
CA PRO A 38 -8.73 -9.67 3.24
C PRO A 38 -7.33 -10.30 3.19
N PHE A 39 -7.15 -11.31 2.32
CA PHE A 39 -5.85 -11.92 2.07
C PHE A 39 -5.00 -10.97 1.23
N LYS A 40 -3.73 -10.81 1.62
CA LYS A 40 -2.72 -10.09 0.81
C LYS A 40 -2.06 -11.09 -0.13
N LEU A 41 -2.02 -10.76 -1.42
CA LEU A 41 -1.48 -11.64 -2.46
C LEU A 41 -0.09 -11.14 -2.84
N GLY A 42 0.92 -12.02 -2.80
CA GLY A 42 2.29 -11.69 -3.22
C GLY A 42 2.44 -11.65 -4.75
N LEU A 43 3.65 -11.34 -5.24
CA LEU A 43 3.96 -11.25 -6.68
C LEU A 43 3.54 -12.49 -7.47
N ASP A 44 3.72 -13.69 -6.93
CA ASP A 44 3.37 -14.95 -7.62
C ASP A 44 1.85 -15.13 -7.84
N LEU A 45 1.03 -14.50 -7.00
CA LEU A 45 -0.43 -14.63 -7.03
C LEU A 45 -1.14 -13.38 -7.58
N GLN A 46 -0.61 -12.20 -7.30
CA GLN A 46 -1.15 -10.91 -7.75
C GLN A 46 -0.52 -10.44 -9.06
N GLY A 47 0.65 -10.97 -9.42
CA GLY A 47 1.49 -10.43 -10.48
C GLY A 47 2.16 -9.11 -10.06
N GLY A 48 3.03 -8.61 -10.93
CA GLY A 48 3.76 -7.36 -10.70
C GLY A 48 5.09 -7.32 -11.42
N SER A 49 5.98 -6.43 -10.99
CA SER A 49 7.29 -6.21 -11.59
C SER A 49 8.41 -6.65 -10.66
N HIS A 50 9.40 -7.35 -11.23
CA HIS A 50 10.67 -7.70 -10.58
C HIS A 50 11.81 -6.99 -11.31
N LEU A 51 12.51 -6.10 -10.61
CA LEU A 51 13.55 -5.25 -11.18
C LEU A 51 14.88 -5.55 -10.49
N VAL A 52 15.93 -5.74 -11.29
CA VAL A 52 17.29 -5.96 -10.81
C VAL A 52 18.17 -4.84 -11.33
N TYR A 53 18.68 -4.03 -10.40
CA TYR A 53 19.62 -2.95 -10.68
C TYR A 53 21.02 -3.36 -10.28
N GLU A 54 22.03 -2.97 -11.07
CA GLU A 54 23.43 -3.04 -10.67
C GLU A 54 23.89 -1.65 -10.26
N ALA A 55 24.48 -1.55 -9.07
CA ALA A 55 24.95 -0.28 -8.54
C ALA A 55 26.37 0.00 -9.05
N ASP A 56 26.56 1.17 -9.66
CA ASP A 56 27.90 1.70 -9.93
C ASP A 56 28.46 2.33 -8.65
N LEU A 57 29.44 1.64 -8.05
CA LEU A 57 30.14 2.08 -6.83
C LEU A 57 31.60 2.42 -7.12
N SER A 58 31.95 2.71 -8.37
CA SER A 58 33.31 3.04 -8.78
C SER A 58 33.90 4.27 -8.08
N SER A 59 33.03 5.17 -7.58
CA SER A 59 33.38 6.39 -6.85
C SER A 59 33.25 6.27 -5.33
N VAL A 60 32.81 5.13 -4.80
CA VAL A 60 32.56 4.91 -3.36
C VAL A 60 33.70 4.11 -2.75
N GLU A 61 34.15 4.46 -1.54
CA GLU A 61 35.14 3.66 -0.85
C GLU A 61 34.60 2.27 -0.52
N LYS A 62 35.41 1.22 -0.70
CA LYS A 62 34.99 -0.18 -0.49
C LYS A 62 34.39 -0.43 0.90
N ALA A 63 34.89 0.26 1.93
CA ALA A 63 34.39 0.15 3.29
C ALA A 63 32.98 0.74 3.45
N GLU A 64 32.61 1.70 2.59
CA GLU A 64 31.33 2.39 2.62
C GLU A 64 30.29 1.80 1.66
N CYS A 65 30.72 0.98 0.69
CA CYS A 65 29.83 0.36 -0.30
C CYS A 65 28.58 -0.31 0.32
N SER A 66 28.76 -1.10 1.38
CA SER A 66 27.62 -1.76 2.05
C SER A 66 26.67 -0.75 2.70
N SER A 67 27.20 0.33 3.28
CA SER A 67 26.40 1.38 3.91
C SER A 67 25.64 2.19 2.85
N ALA A 68 26.31 2.55 1.75
CA ALA A 68 25.71 3.22 0.61
C ALA A 68 24.57 2.40 -0.01
N MET A 69 24.76 1.08 -0.16
CA MET A 69 23.71 0.19 -0.66
C MET A 69 22.52 0.08 0.30
N GLN A 70 22.77 0.09 1.61
CA GLN A 70 21.72 0.09 2.62
C GLN A 70 20.91 1.39 2.56
N GLY A 71 21.57 2.54 2.45
CA GLY A 71 20.91 3.83 2.27
C GLY A 71 20.10 3.90 0.97
N LEU A 72 20.65 3.37 -0.13
CA LEU A 72 19.94 3.25 -1.41
C LEU A 72 18.65 2.44 -1.25
N ARG A 73 18.73 1.27 -0.60
CA ARG A 73 17.56 0.43 -0.30
C ARG A 73 16.48 1.21 0.44
N ASP A 74 16.84 1.91 1.52
CA ASP A 74 15.90 2.66 2.36
C ASP A 74 15.22 3.80 1.59
N VAL A 75 15.97 4.48 0.73
CA VAL A 75 15.44 5.55 -0.13
C VAL A 75 14.45 4.96 -1.14
N ILE A 76 14.80 3.87 -1.81
CA ILE A 76 13.91 3.25 -2.79
C ILE A 76 12.64 2.73 -2.11
N GLU A 77 12.75 2.03 -0.98
CA GLU A 77 11.61 1.55 -0.20
C GLU A 77 10.64 2.69 0.18
N ARG A 78 11.17 3.82 0.65
CA ARG A 78 10.34 4.99 0.98
C ARG A 78 9.63 5.56 -0.26
N ARG A 79 10.31 5.62 -1.41
CA ARG A 79 9.71 6.13 -2.66
C ARG A 79 8.51 5.30 -3.07
N VAL A 80 8.69 3.99 -3.18
CA VAL A 80 7.62 3.10 -3.64
C VAL A 80 6.44 3.04 -2.67
N ASN A 81 6.70 3.18 -1.35
CA ASN A 81 5.66 3.33 -0.34
C ASN A 81 4.82 4.59 -0.53
N LEU A 82 5.42 5.74 -0.89
CA LEU A 82 4.70 6.99 -1.13
C LEU A 82 3.75 6.92 -2.33
N PHE A 83 4.08 6.11 -3.33
CA PHE A 83 3.25 5.91 -4.51
C PHE A 83 2.12 4.88 -4.29
N GLY A 84 1.94 4.39 -3.06
CA GLY A 84 0.82 3.52 -2.70
C GLY A 84 1.02 2.05 -3.03
N VAL A 85 2.25 1.62 -3.31
CA VAL A 85 2.57 0.19 -3.45
C VAL A 85 2.42 -0.48 -2.09
N GLN A 86 1.50 -1.43 -2.00
CA GLN A 86 1.31 -2.20 -0.78
C GLN A 86 2.36 -3.32 -0.74
N GLU A 87 3.26 -3.25 0.24
CA GLU A 87 4.29 -4.26 0.54
C GLU A 87 5.37 -4.45 -0.54
N PRO A 88 6.12 -3.39 -0.89
CA PRO A 88 7.27 -3.51 -1.77
C PRO A 88 8.40 -4.30 -1.09
N ILE A 89 9.07 -5.17 -1.84
CA ILE A 89 10.26 -5.89 -1.36
C ILE A 89 11.48 -5.24 -1.99
N VAL A 90 12.36 -4.67 -1.16
CA VAL A 90 13.61 -4.05 -1.61
C VAL A 90 14.78 -4.72 -0.90
N GLN A 91 15.66 -5.36 -1.67
CA GLN A 91 16.78 -6.14 -1.14
C GLN A 91 18.08 -5.76 -1.81
N THR A 92 19.17 -5.81 -1.05
CA THR A 92 20.54 -5.67 -1.57
C THR A 92 21.15 -7.07 -1.70
N GLN A 93 21.85 -7.32 -2.79
CA GLN A 93 22.62 -8.54 -3.00
C GLN A 93 24.04 -8.20 -3.40
N GLU A 94 25.00 -8.85 -2.76
CA GLU A 94 26.40 -8.79 -3.17
C GLU A 94 26.78 -10.12 -3.83
N ALA A 95 27.24 -10.05 -5.08
CA ALA A 95 27.70 -11.23 -5.82
C ALA A 95 29.01 -10.93 -6.52
N ARG A 96 30.07 -11.64 -6.14
CA ARG A 96 31.40 -11.57 -6.80
C ARG A 96 31.97 -10.14 -6.86
N GLY A 97 31.73 -9.32 -5.83
CA GLY A 97 32.19 -7.93 -5.77
C GLY A 97 31.30 -6.92 -6.50
N HIS A 98 30.16 -7.35 -7.05
CA HIS A 98 29.13 -6.48 -7.60
C HIS A 98 27.97 -6.34 -6.62
N TYR A 99 27.45 -5.13 -6.49
CA TYR A 99 26.28 -4.84 -5.67
C TYR A 99 25.06 -4.68 -6.55
N ARG A 100 23.99 -5.38 -6.19
CA ARG A 100 22.70 -5.31 -6.86
C ARG A 100 21.62 -4.86 -5.89
N LEU A 101 20.65 -4.14 -6.43
CA LEU A 101 19.41 -3.82 -5.75
C LEU A 101 18.27 -4.55 -6.46
N ILE A 102 17.53 -5.35 -5.72
CA ILE A 102 16.36 -6.08 -6.21
C ILE A 102 15.13 -5.39 -5.66
N VAL A 103 14.19 -5.07 -6.55
CA VAL A 103 12.94 -4.38 -6.22
C VAL A 103 11.78 -5.17 -6.79
N GLU A 104 10.86 -5.57 -5.93
CA GLU A 104 9.64 -6.28 -6.30
C GLU A 104 8.42 -5.45 -5.89
N LEU A 105 7.57 -5.17 -6.88
CA LEU A 105 6.38 -4.34 -6.70
C LEU A 105 5.15 -5.14 -7.11
N ALA A 106 4.38 -5.59 -6.12
CA ALA A 106 3.12 -6.28 -6.36
C ALA A 106 2.06 -5.32 -6.91
N GLY A 107 1.30 -5.76 -7.92
CA GLY A 107 0.23 -4.96 -8.53
C GLY A 107 0.68 -3.91 -9.56
N ILE A 108 1.98 -3.65 -9.71
CA ILE A 108 2.52 -2.84 -10.82
C ILE A 108 2.98 -3.78 -11.93
N ILE A 109 2.19 -3.86 -13.00
CA ILE A 109 2.42 -4.81 -14.09
C ILE A 109 3.44 -4.26 -15.10
N ASP A 110 3.42 -2.95 -15.35
CA ASP A 110 4.31 -2.31 -16.33
C ASP A 110 5.68 -1.95 -15.70
N PRO A 111 6.78 -2.57 -16.15
CA PRO A 111 8.13 -2.23 -15.67
C PRO A 111 8.50 -0.77 -15.94
N ALA A 112 8.00 -0.14 -17.01
CA ALA A 112 8.31 1.24 -17.33
C ALA A 112 7.72 2.21 -16.29
N GLU A 113 6.51 1.92 -15.81
CA GLU A 113 5.86 2.65 -14.72
C GLU A 113 6.64 2.48 -13.42
N ALA A 114 7.04 1.25 -13.09
CA ALA A 114 7.86 0.96 -11.92
C ALA A 114 9.21 1.70 -11.95
N ILE A 115 9.90 1.69 -13.10
CA ILE A 115 11.17 2.41 -13.29
C ILE A 115 10.97 3.92 -13.13
N LYS A 116 9.91 4.47 -13.72
CA LYS A 116 9.59 5.90 -13.60
C LYS A 116 9.34 6.28 -12.13
N MET A 117 8.57 5.46 -11.41
CA MET A 117 8.23 5.65 -10.01
C MET A 117 9.48 5.63 -9.10
N ILE A 118 10.37 4.65 -9.30
CA ILE A 118 11.64 4.53 -8.57
C ILE A 118 12.57 5.71 -8.90
N GLY A 119 12.64 6.09 -10.18
CA GLY A 119 13.50 7.15 -10.69
C GLY A 119 13.06 8.56 -10.34
N GLN A 120 11.78 8.77 -10.00
CA GLN A 120 11.30 10.05 -9.52
C GLN A 120 11.90 10.35 -8.14
N THR A 121 12.64 11.44 -8.04
CA THR A 121 13.07 11.98 -6.75
C THR A 121 11.86 12.64 -6.08
N PRO A 122 11.42 12.16 -4.91
CA PRO A 122 10.34 12.81 -4.19
C PRO A 122 10.81 14.21 -3.78
N PHE A 123 10.04 15.23 -4.17
CA PHE A 123 10.29 16.63 -3.84
C PHE A 123 9.39 17.02 -2.67
N LEU A 124 9.97 17.58 -1.61
CA LEU A 124 9.22 18.02 -0.44
C LEU A 124 9.11 19.54 -0.47
N GLU A 125 7.90 20.04 -0.74
CA GLU A 125 7.61 21.47 -0.76
C GLU A 125 6.90 21.90 0.52
N PHE A 126 7.49 22.88 1.21
CA PHE A 126 6.85 23.53 2.35
C PHE A 126 6.23 24.84 1.86
N LYS A 127 4.91 24.93 1.89
CA LYS A 127 4.20 26.14 1.46
C LYS A 127 3.52 26.89 2.61
N GLU A 128 3.42 28.20 2.48
CA GLU A 128 2.66 29.08 3.38
C GLU A 128 1.54 29.81 2.63
N PRO A 129 0.46 30.25 3.29
CA PRO A 129 -0.61 31.02 2.64
C PRO A 129 -0.09 32.35 2.09
N LYS A 130 -0.46 32.68 0.85
CA LYS A 130 -0.23 34.02 0.27
C LYS A 130 -1.02 35.10 1.02
N GLU A 131 -0.59 36.35 0.95
CA GLU A 131 -1.29 37.48 1.59
C GLU A 131 -2.76 37.60 1.12
N ASN A 132 -3.04 37.30 -0.14
CA ASN A 132 -4.37 37.32 -0.75
C ASN A 132 -5.11 35.97 -0.71
N TYR A 133 -4.78 35.08 0.23
CA TYR A 133 -5.32 33.72 0.34
C TYR A 133 -6.86 33.65 0.20
N GLN A 134 -7.60 34.50 0.92
CA GLN A 134 -9.07 34.49 0.90
C GLN A 134 -9.65 34.93 -0.45
N GLU A 135 -8.98 35.87 -1.11
CA GLU A 135 -9.40 36.35 -2.42
C GLU A 135 -9.21 35.26 -3.48
N ILE A 136 -8.06 34.56 -3.46
CA ILE A 136 -7.77 33.43 -4.34
C ILE A 136 -8.82 32.32 -4.16
N LEU A 137 -9.15 31.94 -2.93
CA LEU A 137 -10.20 30.92 -2.69
C LEU A 137 -11.55 31.34 -3.27
N SER A 138 -11.94 32.60 -3.09
CA SER A 138 -13.20 33.11 -3.60
C SER A 138 -13.25 33.16 -5.13
N ASN A 139 -12.12 33.45 -5.78
CA ASN A 139 -12.00 33.50 -7.23
C ASN A 139 -11.95 32.09 -7.82
N ASN A 140 -11.20 31.18 -7.21
CA ASN A 140 -11.15 29.77 -7.58
C ASN A 140 -12.53 29.13 -7.51
N GLN A 141 -13.29 29.39 -6.44
CA GLN A 141 -14.65 28.88 -6.31
C GLN A 141 -15.56 29.38 -7.44
N LYS A 142 -15.52 30.67 -7.78
CA LYS A 142 -16.29 31.24 -8.89
C LYS A 142 -15.87 30.66 -10.25
N ALA A 143 -14.58 30.40 -10.45
CA ALA A 143 -14.06 29.80 -11.68
C ALA A 143 -14.55 28.35 -11.84
N ILE A 144 -14.56 27.57 -10.76
CA ILE A 144 -15.10 26.21 -10.73
C ILE A 144 -16.61 26.22 -11.02
N GLU A 145 -17.37 27.13 -10.40
CA GLU A 145 -18.83 27.23 -10.58
C GLU A 145 -19.22 27.65 -12.01
N LYS A 146 -18.43 28.51 -12.66
CA LYS A 146 -18.67 28.96 -14.03
C LYS A 146 -18.06 28.06 -15.11
N GLY A 147 -17.14 27.17 -14.73
CA GLY A 147 -16.36 26.37 -15.68
C GLY A 147 -15.39 27.20 -16.54
N GLU A 148 -15.16 28.46 -16.16
CA GLU A 148 -14.33 29.43 -16.89
C GLU A 148 -13.46 30.21 -15.90
N GLY A 149 -12.16 30.29 -16.17
CA GLY A 149 -11.18 30.98 -15.33
C GLY A 149 -9.98 30.10 -14.97
N GLU A 150 -8.90 30.73 -14.50
CA GLU A 150 -7.67 30.06 -14.10
C GLU A 150 -7.71 29.79 -12.59
N ILE A 151 -7.39 28.57 -12.17
CA ILE A 151 -7.30 28.21 -10.75
C ILE A 151 -5.89 28.54 -10.28
N GLU A 152 -5.78 29.47 -9.34
CA GLU A 152 -4.50 29.87 -8.76
C GLU A 152 -4.20 29.09 -7.48
N ASP A 153 -2.94 28.68 -7.26
CA ASP A 153 -2.50 28.10 -5.98
C ASP A 153 -2.48 29.19 -4.89
N PRO A 154 -3.28 29.04 -3.80
CA PRO A 154 -3.33 30.04 -2.74
C PRO A 154 -2.11 30.01 -1.81
N TYR A 155 -1.19 29.06 -2.02
CA TYR A 155 0.03 28.92 -1.22
C TYR A 155 1.28 29.31 -2.02
N GLN A 156 2.34 29.72 -1.32
CA GLN A 156 3.65 30.04 -1.87
C GLN A 156 4.75 29.22 -1.21
N ALA A 157 5.81 28.87 -1.95
CA ALA A 157 6.94 28.11 -1.44
C ALA A 157 7.69 28.90 -0.36
N THR A 158 8.08 28.21 0.70
CA THR A 158 8.91 28.75 1.79
C THR A 158 10.38 28.40 1.58
N ALA A 159 11.26 29.08 2.32
CA ALA A 159 12.69 28.77 2.38
C ALA A 159 13.02 27.38 2.96
N LEU A 160 12.02 26.63 3.45
CA LEU A 160 12.18 25.27 3.96
C LEU A 160 12.02 24.19 2.87
N THR A 161 11.66 24.58 1.65
CA THR A 161 11.53 23.70 0.48
C THR A 161 12.90 23.19 0.04
N GLY A 162 13.03 21.88 -0.22
CA GLY A 162 14.28 21.21 -0.60
C GLY A 162 14.08 19.96 -1.44
#